data_AF-A0A6M0G608-F1
#
_entry.id   AF-A0A6M0G608-F1
#
_cell.length_a   1.000
_cell.length_b   1.000
_cell.length_c   1.000
_cell.angle_alpha   90.00
_cell.angle_beta   90.00
_cell.angle_gamma   90.00
#
_symmetry.space_group_name_H-M   'P 1'
#
loop_
_entity.id
_entity.type
_entity.pdbx_description
1 polymer ?
#
loop_
_entity_poly.entity_id
_entity_poly.type
_entity_poly.pdbx_seq_one_letter_code
_entity_poly.pdbx_strand_id
1 'polypeptide(L)'
;MEGIITVYPFLNISYRVHREIMMKNLINIAILGAIGGFIGVLFNLWLGNPSRFNIPLDLLVASLLGAGASLIFVFLIANTDRSDTARLLTLALLGGFAWQPVWEGSLNAVNKSVEQNNVIQAEDAIKDAQKTASKIPIANTGKQSALAKEVNTKIEQAYSSIQKIDSLETRMELKEATDDLTEKINGLPPEAIADSKIQENAQRLAQQVAPGSSDFSSLQ
;
A
#
# COMPACT_ATOMS: atom_id res chain seq x y z
N MET A 1 -58.71 23.77 -28.53
CA MET A 1 -58.40 22.76 -27.51
C MET A 1 -57.04 23.09 -26.94
N GLU A 2 -56.98 23.88 -25.88
CA GLU A 2 -55.75 24.13 -25.14
C GLU A 2 -56.02 23.77 -23.68
N GLY A 3 -55.66 22.54 -23.33
CA GLY A 3 -55.71 22.06 -21.96
C GLY A 3 -54.50 22.57 -21.21
N ILE A 4 -54.68 23.62 -20.41
CA ILE A 4 -53.65 24.12 -19.49
C ILE A 4 -53.53 23.09 -18.36
N ILE A 5 -52.50 22.26 -18.43
CA ILE A 5 -52.09 21.35 -17.35
C ILE A 5 -51.54 22.21 -16.22
N THR A 6 -52.37 22.49 -15.22
CA THR A 6 -51.97 23.12 -13.96
C THR A 6 -51.24 22.06 -13.13
N VAL A 7 -49.93 21.96 -13.33
CA VAL A 7 -49.06 21.08 -12.52
C VAL A 7 -48.96 21.67 -11.10
N TYR A 8 -49.30 20.83 -10.12
CA TYR A 8 -49.57 21.16 -8.72
C TYR A 8 -48.44 21.93 -7.98
N PRO A 9 -48.74 23.08 -7.34
CA PRO A 9 -47.77 23.83 -6.52
C PRO A 9 -47.36 23.11 -5.22
N PHE A 10 -48.10 22.07 -4.79
CA PHE A 10 -47.85 21.32 -3.56
C PHE A 10 -46.57 20.46 -3.60
N LEU A 11 -46.17 19.97 -4.77
CA LEU A 11 -44.94 19.18 -4.92
C LEU A 11 -43.66 20.00 -4.68
N ASN A 12 -43.70 21.30 -4.98
CA ASN A 12 -42.53 22.19 -4.85
C ASN A 12 -42.23 22.55 -3.38
N ILE A 13 -43.28 22.66 -2.54
CA ILE A 13 -43.13 23.02 -1.12
C ILE A 13 -42.50 21.89 -0.33
N SER A 14 -42.95 20.64 -0.54
CA SER A 14 -42.40 19.46 0.14
C SER A 14 -40.91 19.26 -0.17
N TYR A 15 -40.51 19.47 -1.44
CA TYR A 15 -39.12 19.33 -1.86
C TYR A 15 -38.19 20.36 -1.19
N ARG A 16 -38.65 21.61 -1.06
CA ARG A 16 -37.86 22.69 -0.44
C ARG A 16 -37.62 22.43 1.05
N VAL A 17 -38.67 22.04 1.79
CA VAL A 17 -38.56 21.75 3.23
C VAL A 17 -37.65 20.55 3.48
N HIS A 18 -37.77 19.49 2.69
CA HIS A 18 -36.92 18.31 2.81
C HIS A 18 -35.43 18.64 2.55
N ARG A 19 -35.15 19.49 1.55
CA ARG A 19 -33.79 19.94 1.23
C ARG A 19 -33.16 20.74 2.36
N GLU A 20 -33.90 21.64 2.99
CA GLU A 20 -33.38 22.45 4.09
C GLU A 20 -33.01 21.62 5.33
N ILE A 21 -33.86 20.65 5.70
CA ILE A 21 -33.59 19.74 6.81
C ILE A 21 -32.36 18.88 6.51
N MET A 22 -32.25 18.36 5.28
CA MET A 22 -31.10 17.56 4.85
C MET A 22 -29.80 18.36 4.89
N MET A 23 -29.81 19.61 4.40
CA MET A 23 -28.63 20.48 4.41
C MET A 23 -28.18 20.85 5.83
N LYS A 24 -29.11 21.11 6.75
CA LYS A 24 -28.77 21.37 8.16
C LYS A 24 -28.11 20.15 8.81
N ASN A 25 -28.66 18.96 8.59
CA ASN A 25 -28.10 17.73 9.13
C ASN A 25 -26.71 17.43 8.55
N LEU A 26 -26.51 17.68 7.25
CA LEU A 26 -25.19 17.57 6.60
C LEU A 26 -24.15 18.47 7.25
N ILE A 27 -24.48 19.75 7.48
CA ILE A 27 -23.57 20.71 8.12
C ILE A 27 -23.25 20.26 9.55
N ASN A 28 -24.24 19.82 10.31
CA ASN A 28 -24.03 19.36 11.68
C ASN A 28 -23.14 18.10 11.75
N ILE A 29 -23.35 17.15 10.81
CA ILE A 29 -22.50 15.96 10.66
C ILE A 29 -21.06 16.37 10.33
N ALA A 30 -20.87 17.30 9.39
CA ALA A 30 -19.53 17.77 9.02
C ALA A 30 -18.82 18.46 10.19
N ILE A 31 -19.52 19.31 10.95
CA ILE A 31 -18.97 20.00 12.12
C ILE A 31 -18.59 19.00 13.21
N LEU A 32 -19.46 18.06 13.56
CA LEU A 32 -19.12 17.05 14.57
C LEU A 32 -18.04 16.09 14.10
N GLY A 33 -17.99 15.78 12.82
CA GLY A 33 -16.89 15.03 12.23
C GLY A 33 -15.56 15.78 12.34
N ALA A 34 -15.57 17.10 12.11
CA ALA A 34 -14.40 17.94 12.29
C ALA A 34 -13.95 17.98 13.75
N ILE A 35 -14.89 18.13 14.69
CA ILE A 35 -14.60 18.08 16.13
C ILE A 35 -14.03 16.70 16.52
N GLY A 36 -14.60 15.61 16.01
CA GLY A 36 -14.07 14.26 16.23
C GLY A 36 -12.63 14.12 15.73
N GLY A 37 -12.34 14.61 14.52
CA GLY A 37 -10.98 14.59 13.95
C GLY A 37 -9.99 15.44 14.76
N PHE A 38 -10.42 16.61 15.22
CA PHE A 38 -9.64 17.48 16.11
C PHE A 38 -9.32 16.77 17.45
N ILE A 39 -10.32 16.16 18.08
CA ILE A 39 -10.14 15.39 19.32
C ILE A 39 -9.19 14.21 19.09
N GLY A 40 -9.29 13.54 17.94
CA GLY A 40 -8.40 12.44 17.56
C GLY A 40 -6.91 12.86 17.55
N VAL A 41 -6.60 14.02 16.98
CA VAL A 41 -5.23 14.56 17.00
C VAL A 41 -4.79 14.92 18.42
N LEU A 42 -5.64 15.59 19.20
CA LEU A 42 -5.32 15.90 20.60
C LEU A 42 -5.04 14.64 21.42
N PHE A 43 -5.83 13.58 21.20
CA PHE A 43 -5.62 12.28 21.83
C PHE A 43 -4.27 11.67 21.42
N ASN A 44 -3.91 11.73 20.14
CA ASN A 44 -2.61 11.27 19.66
C ASN A 44 -1.43 12.07 20.26
N LEU A 45 -1.55 13.40 20.35
CA LEU A 45 -0.56 14.24 21.00
C LEU A 45 -0.42 13.91 22.49
N TRP A 46 -1.55 13.62 23.16
CA TRP A 46 -1.55 13.22 24.56
C TRP A 46 -0.86 11.86 24.79
N LEU A 47 -0.97 10.94 23.84
CA LEU A 47 -0.22 9.67 23.84
C LEU A 47 1.28 9.83 23.52
N GLY A 48 1.75 11.06 23.26
CA GLY A 48 3.16 11.34 22.96
C GLY A 48 3.55 11.05 21.52
N ASN A 49 2.59 10.82 20.62
CA ASN A 49 2.90 10.66 19.20
C ASN A 49 3.32 12.03 18.61
N PRO A 50 4.48 12.11 17.95
CA PRO A 50 4.95 13.36 17.38
C PRO A 50 4.02 13.85 16.26
N SER A 51 3.77 15.15 16.23
CA SER A 51 3.12 15.85 15.10
C SER A 51 3.89 15.58 13.82
N ARG A 52 3.19 15.27 12.71
CA ARG A 52 3.85 14.96 11.43
C ARG A 52 4.30 16.23 10.71
N PHE A 53 3.55 17.31 10.87
CA PHE A 53 3.90 18.64 10.37
C PHE A 53 3.95 19.62 11.56
N ASN A 54 3.29 20.76 11.42
CA ASN A 54 3.06 21.74 12.48
C ASN A 54 1.68 21.50 13.12
N ILE A 55 1.59 21.54 14.44
CA ILE A 55 0.36 21.37 15.22
C ILE A 55 -0.86 22.09 14.62
N PRO A 56 -0.84 23.40 14.27
CA PRO A 56 -2.02 24.06 13.71
C PRO A 56 -2.45 23.50 12.34
N LEU A 57 -1.50 23.06 11.52
CA LEU A 57 -1.78 22.45 10.22
C LEU A 57 -2.36 21.04 10.42
N ASP A 58 -1.80 20.25 11.34
CA ASP A 58 -2.29 18.91 11.69
C ASP A 58 -3.73 18.97 12.18
N LEU A 59 -4.07 19.95 13.04
CA LEU A 59 -5.43 20.16 13.54
C LEU A 59 -6.40 20.55 12.42
N LEU A 60 -5.98 21.43 11.49
CA LEU A 60 -6.81 21.82 10.35
C LEU A 60 -7.06 20.62 9.42
N VAL A 61 -6.01 19.89 9.05
CA VAL A 61 -6.08 18.72 8.17
C VAL A 61 -6.95 17.64 8.80
N ALA A 62 -6.76 17.34 10.09
CA ALA A 62 -7.57 16.35 10.79
C ALA A 62 -9.03 16.74 10.93
N SER A 63 -9.32 18.03 11.10
CA SER A 63 -10.69 18.53 11.12
C SER A 63 -11.36 18.35 9.75
N LEU A 64 -10.66 18.68 8.66
CA LEU A 64 -11.19 18.50 7.31
C LEU A 64 -11.39 17.03 6.93
N LEU A 65 -10.41 16.18 7.24
CA LEU A 65 -10.49 14.74 7.01
C LEU A 65 -11.54 14.08 7.89
N GLY A 66 -11.66 14.48 9.16
CA GLY A 66 -12.71 14.01 10.06
C GLY A 66 -14.11 14.37 9.57
N ALA A 67 -14.32 15.60 9.06
CA ALA A 67 -15.58 16.00 8.45
C ALA A 67 -15.93 15.11 7.23
N GLY A 68 -14.96 14.90 6.32
CA GLY A 68 -15.15 14.06 5.14
C GLY A 68 -15.43 12.60 5.48
N ALA A 69 -14.64 12.01 6.38
CA ALA A 69 -14.82 10.62 6.83
C ALA A 69 -16.18 10.40 7.49
N SER A 70 -16.65 11.36 8.27
CA SER A 70 -17.95 11.30 8.94
C SER A 70 -19.12 11.34 7.96
N LEU A 71 -19.04 12.19 6.93
CA LEU A 71 -20.03 12.22 5.86
C LEU A 71 -20.07 10.87 5.12
N ILE A 72 -18.91 10.33 4.76
CA ILE A 72 -18.82 9.01 4.12
C ILE A 72 -19.42 7.94 5.02
N PHE A 73 -19.00 7.88 6.29
CA PHE A 73 -19.45 6.87 7.23
C PHE A 73 -20.96 6.90 7.46
N VAL A 74 -21.52 8.08 7.73
CA VAL A 74 -22.95 8.23 8.02
C VAL A 74 -23.81 7.96 6.79
N PHE A 75 -23.42 8.43 5.60
CA PHE A 75 -24.25 8.31 4.39
C PHE A 75 -24.06 7.01 3.62
N LEU A 76 -22.86 6.42 3.61
CA LEU A 76 -22.57 5.22 2.83
C LEU A 76 -22.58 3.94 3.67
N ILE A 77 -22.12 4.01 4.93
CA ILE A 77 -21.83 2.80 5.72
C ILE A 77 -22.92 2.53 6.76
N ALA A 78 -23.33 3.55 7.51
CA ALA A 78 -24.13 3.34 8.71
C ALA A 78 -25.61 2.99 8.44
N ASN A 79 -26.10 3.09 7.20
CA ASN A 79 -27.50 2.89 6.77
C ASN A 79 -28.52 3.35 7.84
N THR A 80 -28.27 4.53 8.42
CA THR A 80 -29.00 5.01 9.59
C THR A 80 -30.17 5.87 9.16
N ASP A 81 -31.31 5.72 9.85
CA ASP A 81 -32.46 6.58 9.64
C ASP A 81 -32.07 8.05 9.88
N ARG A 82 -32.34 8.91 8.89
CA ARG A 82 -31.96 10.32 8.92
C ARG A 82 -32.83 11.16 9.86
N SER A 83 -33.91 10.57 10.37
CA SER A 83 -34.79 11.20 11.37
C SER A 83 -34.14 11.25 12.77
N ASP A 84 -33.29 10.28 13.10
CA ASP A 84 -32.62 10.18 14.39
C ASP A 84 -31.34 11.03 14.42
N THR A 85 -31.55 12.32 14.70
CA THR A 85 -30.46 13.30 14.72
C THR A 85 -29.42 12.96 15.78
N ALA A 86 -29.81 12.47 16.96
CA ALA A 86 -28.86 12.16 18.03
C ALA A 86 -27.89 11.05 17.59
N ARG A 87 -28.42 9.97 17.00
CA ARG A 87 -27.60 8.88 16.48
C ARG A 87 -26.68 9.32 15.34
N LEU A 88 -27.18 10.13 14.40
CA LEU A 88 -26.36 10.69 13.31
C LEU A 88 -25.16 11.48 13.85
N LEU A 89 -25.41 12.33 14.85
CA LEU A 89 -24.39 13.17 15.45
C LEU A 89 -23.33 12.35 16.21
N THR A 90 -23.74 11.31 16.95
CA THR A 90 -22.79 10.40 17.61
C THR A 90 -21.94 9.63 16.60
N LEU A 91 -22.56 9.11 15.54
CA LEU A 91 -21.85 8.40 14.48
C LEU A 91 -20.89 9.32 13.72
N ALA A 92 -21.26 10.59 13.51
CA ALA A 92 -20.38 11.59 12.92
C ALA A 92 -19.15 11.83 13.81
N LEU A 93 -19.35 12.06 15.12
CA LEU A 93 -18.23 12.25 16.03
C LEU A 93 -17.30 11.04 16.07
N LEU A 94 -17.84 9.82 16.10
CA LEU A 94 -17.06 8.58 16.07
C LEU A 94 -16.31 8.39 14.74
N GLY A 95 -16.97 8.66 13.61
CA GLY A 95 -16.34 8.60 12.29
C GLY A 95 -15.19 9.60 12.16
N GLY A 96 -15.36 10.80 12.71
CA GLY A 96 -14.32 11.81 12.81
C GLY A 96 -13.21 11.40 13.77
N PHE A 97 -13.51 10.82 14.93
CA PHE A 97 -12.45 10.39 15.85
C PHE A 97 -11.63 9.22 15.28
N ALA A 98 -12.28 8.28 14.60
CA ALA A 98 -11.66 7.05 14.11
C ALA A 98 -11.03 7.15 12.71
N TRP A 99 -11.08 8.29 12.02
CA TRP A 99 -10.59 8.39 10.63
C TRP A 99 -9.09 8.03 10.52
N GLN A 100 -8.28 8.50 11.47
CA GLN A 100 -6.83 8.31 11.45
C GLN A 100 -6.41 6.85 11.67
N PRO A 101 -6.84 6.15 12.75
CA PRO A 101 -6.46 4.75 12.93
C PRO A 101 -6.98 3.84 11.81
N VAL A 102 -8.15 4.15 11.23
CA VAL A 102 -8.67 3.42 10.06
C VAL A 102 -7.77 3.63 8.84
N TRP A 103 -7.31 4.85 8.59
CA TRP A 103 -6.41 5.17 7.50
C TRP A 103 -5.02 4.53 7.67
N GLU A 104 -4.44 4.60 8.87
CA GLU A 104 -3.15 3.98 9.16
C GLU A 104 -3.22 2.45 9.08
N GLY A 105 -4.30 1.86 9.59
CA GLY A 105 -4.56 0.42 9.47
C GLY A 105 -4.70 -0.03 8.02
N SER A 106 -5.36 0.76 7.17
CA SER A 106 -5.51 0.42 5.75
C SER A 106 -4.20 0.53 4.99
N LEU A 107 -3.39 1.56 5.24
CA LEU A 107 -2.04 1.67 4.65
C LEU A 107 -1.15 0.51 5.06
N ASN A 108 -1.15 0.12 6.34
CA ASN A 108 -0.38 -1.02 6.81
C ASN A 108 -0.82 -2.33 6.15
N ALA A 109 -2.13 -2.53 5.95
CA ALA A 109 -2.64 -3.69 5.25
C ALA A 109 -2.23 -3.72 3.77
N VAL A 110 -2.27 -2.57 3.08
CA VAL A 110 -1.81 -2.44 1.70
C VAL A 110 -0.32 -2.72 1.58
N ASN A 111 0.50 -2.11 2.45
CA ASN A 111 1.95 -2.31 2.44
C ASN A 111 2.32 -3.78 2.69
N LYS A 112 1.66 -4.42 3.67
CA LYS A 112 1.85 -5.86 3.93
C LYS A 112 1.46 -6.74 2.73
N SER A 113 0.38 -6.38 2.03
CA SER A 113 -0.04 -7.08 0.82
C SER A 113 0.98 -6.90 -0.32
N VAL A 114 1.50 -5.69 -0.51
CA VAL A 114 2.55 -5.41 -1.51
C VAL A 114 3.83 -6.18 -1.19
N GLU A 115 4.26 -6.18 0.08
CA GLU A 115 5.41 -6.95 0.54
C GLU A 115 5.21 -8.45 0.29
N GLN A 116 4.05 -9.00 0.66
CA GLN A 116 3.73 -10.40 0.42
C GLN A 116 3.74 -10.75 -1.07
N ASN A 117 3.27 -9.86 -1.95
CA ASN A 117 3.36 -10.05 -3.39
C ASN A 117 4.81 -10.05 -3.89
N ASN A 118 5.69 -9.20 -3.34
CA ASN A 118 7.11 -9.20 -3.66
C ASN A 118 7.80 -10.50 -3.20
N VAL A 119 7.43 -11.01 -2.02
CA VAL A 119 7.88 -12.31 -1.51
C VAL A 119 7.47 -13.44 -2.46
N ILE A 120 6.20 -13.50 -2.85
CA ILE A 120 5.70 -14.53 -3.78
C ILE A 120 6.44 -14.44 -5.13
N GLN A 121 6.63 -13.25 -5.68
CA GLN A 121 7.36 -13.07 -6.95
C GLN A 121 8.82 -13.51 -6.84
N ALA A 122 9.49 -13.23 -5.72
CA ALA A 122 10.85 -13.69 -5.47
C ALA A 122 10.90 -15.22 -5.37
N GLU A 123 10.00 -15.83 -4.59
CA GLU A 123 9.92 -17.28 -4.46
C GLU A 123 9.64 -17.97 -5.79
N ASP A 124 8.69 -17.46 -6.59
CA ASP A 124 8.35 -18.03 -7.88
C ASP A 124 9.51 -17.92 -8.85
N ALA A 125 10.21 -16.79 -8.87
CA ALA A 125 11.42 -16.60 -9.67
C ALA A 125 12.54 -17.57 -9.25
N ILE A 126 12.75 -17.78 -7.94
CA ILE A 126 13.72 -18.76 -7.41
C ILE A 126 13.33 -20.19 -7.80
N LYS A 127 12.06 -20.59 -7.62
CA LYS A 127 11.56 -21.92 -7.97
C LYS A 127 11.69 -22.19 -9.47
N ASP A 128 11.36 -21.20 -10.30
CA ASP A 128 11.48 -21.29 -11.75
C ASP A 128 12.94 -21.32 -12.20
N ALA A 129 13.82 -20.58 -11.53
CA ALA A 129 15.25 -20.59 -11.77
C ALA A 129 15.84 -21.96 -11.40
N GLN A 130 15.47 -22.54 -10.26
CA GLN A 130 15.84 -23.89 -9.84
C GLN A 130 15.36 -24.95 -10.86
N LYS A 131 14.11 -24.86 -11.31
CA LYS A 131 13.53 -25.79 -12.30
C LYS A 131 14.19 -25.67 -13.68
N THR A 132 14.64 -24.48 -14.07
CA THR A 132 15.40 -24.30 -15.32
C THR A 132 16.85 -24.79 -15.13
N ALA A 133 17.47 -24.51 -13.98
CA ALA A 133 18.83 -24.94 -13.65
C ALA A 133 18.97 -26.47 -13.63
N SER A 134 17.98 -27.19 -13.10
CA SER A 134 17.97 -28.67 -13.09
C SER A 134 17.94 -29.31 -14.49
N LYS A 135 17.60 -28.56 -15.53
CA LYS A 135 17.59 -29.04 -16.93
C LYS A 135 18.94 -28.86 -17.62
N ILE A 136 19.84 -28.02 -17.09
CA ILE A 136 21.13 -27.71 -17.72
C ILE A 136 22.01 -28.95 -17.89
N PRO A 137 22.19 -29.83 -16.86
CA PRO A 137 23.08 -30.99 -16.97
C PRO A 137 22.65 -32.01 -18.03
N ILE A 138 21.38 -32.01 -18.43
CA ILE A 138 20.77 -32.99 -19.34
C ILE A 138 20.62 -32.41 -20.76
N ALA A 139 20.83 -31.10 -20.94
CA ALA A 139 20.69 -30.43 -22.21
C ALA A 139 21.95 -30.58 -23.08
N ASN A 140 21.77 -30.71 -24.40
CA ASN A 140 22.88 -30.66 -25.37
C ASN A 140 23.58 -29.30 -25.30
N THR A 141 24.89 -29.25 -25.62
CA THR A 141 25.77 -28.08 -25.49
C THR A 141 25.16 -26.78 -26.05
N GLY A 142 24.50 -26.84 -27.21
CA GLY A 142 23.86 -25.67 -27.82
C GLY A 142 22.62 -25.12 -27.08
N LYS A 143 22.00 -25.89 -26.18
CA LYS A 143 20.86 -25.45 -25.34
C LYS A 143 21.27 -25.05 -23.93
N GLN A 144 22.47 -25.43 -23.48
CA GLN A 144 22.97 -25.11 -22.13
C GLN A 144 23.15 -23.59 -21.93
N SER A 145 23.74 -22.91 -22.90
CA SER A 145 23.92 -21.44 -22.88
C SER A 145 22.57 -20.69 -22.82
N ALA A 146 21.57 -21.14 -23.59
CA ALA A 146 20.24 -20.54 -23.57
C ALA A 146 19.52 -20.73 -22.22
N LEU A 147 19.63 -21.92 -21.62
CA LEU A 147 19.08 -22.21 -20.30
C LEU A 147 19.81 -21.42 -19.20
N ALA A 148 21.14 -21.33 -19.24
CA ALA A 148 21.92 -20.53 -18.28
C ALA A 148 21.52 -19.05 -18.32
N LYS A 149 21.31 -18.49 -19.52
CA LYS A 149 20.80 -17.13 -19.68
C LYS A 149 19.39 -16.95 -19.10
N GLU A 150 18.50 -17.91 -19.33
CA GLU A 150 17.14 -17.88 -18.76
C GLU A 150 17.16 -17.92 -17.23
N VAL A 151 18.01 -18.78 -16.64
CA VAL A 151 18.16 -18.86 -15.19
C VAL A 151 18.67 -17.53 -14.63
N ASN A 152 19.65 -16.90 -15.26
CA ASN A 152 20.14 -15.59 -14.83
C ASN A 152 19.08 -14.50 -14.90
N THR A 153 18.27 -14.46 -15.95
CA THR A 153 17.16 -13.50 -16.03
C THR A 153 16.18 -13.70 -14.86
N LYS A 154 15.92 -14.95 -14.47
CA LYS A 154 15.06 -15.26 -13.32
C LYS A 154 15.72 -14.90 -11.99
N ILE A 155 17.03 -15.08 -11.86
CA ILE A 155 17.80 -14.63 -10.69
C ILE A 155 17.78 -13.10 -10.56
N GLU A 156 17.95 -12.37 -11.67
CA GLU A 156 17.83 -10.90 -11.68
C GLU A 156 16.42 -10.45 -11.27
N GLN A 157 15.39 -11.13 -11.76
CA GLN A 157 14.01 -10.90 -11.33
C GLN A 157 13.84 -11.16 -9.82
N ALA A 158 14.36 -12.27 -9.31
CA ALA A 158 14.34 -12.58 -7.88
C ALA A 158 15.00 -11.48 -7.05
N TYR A 159 16.22 -11.05 -7.40
CA TYR A 159 16.90 -9.94 -6.71
C TYR A 159 16.11 -8.63 -6.76
N SER A 160 15.52 -8.31 -7.91
CA SER A 160 14.72 -7.08 -8.06
C SER A 160 13.47 -7.07 -7.17
N SER A 161 12.90 -8.25 -6.90
CA SER A 161 11.77 -8.42 -5.99
C SER A 161 12.22 -8.43 -4.52
N ILE A 162 13.34 -9.09 -4.21
CA ILE A 162 13.95 -9.13 -2.87
C ILE A 162 14.29 -7.72 -2.37
N GLN A 163 14.82 -6.85 -3.23
CA GLN A 163 15.14 -5.46 -2.86
C GLN A 163 13.91 -4.62 -2.45
N LYS A 164 12.70 -5.05 -2.82
CA LYS A 164 11.44 -4.38 -2.49
C LYS A 164 10.74 -4.98 -1.26
N ILE A 165 11.38 -5.93 -0.58
CA ILE A 165 10.86 -6.55 0.65
C ILE A 165 11.40 -5.77 1.83
N ASP A 166 10.52 -5.26 2.68
CA ASP A 166 10.90 -4.45 3.84
C ASP A 166 11.43 -5.32 4.98
N SER A 167 10.85 -6.51 5.21
CA SER A 167 11.31 -7.49 6.20
C SER A 167 12.76 -7.91 5.98
N LEU A 168 13.63 -7.61 6.94
CA LEU A 168 15.06 -7.96 6.88
C LEU A 168 15.27 -9.48 6.90
N GLU A 169 14.53 -10.18 7.76
CA GLU A 169 14.61 -11.64 7.91
C GLU A 169 14.23 -12.34 6.60
N THR A 170 13.07 -12.01 6.04
CA THR A 170 12.59 -12.58 4.77
C THR A 170 13.51 -12.24 3.60
N ARG A 171 14.07 -11.02 3.59
CA ARG A 171 15.04 -10.60 2.58
C ARG A 171 16.33 -11.41 2.65
N MET A 172 16.82 -11.69 3.86
CA MET A 172 18.03 -12.50 4.06
C MET A 172 17.80 -13.94 3.62
N GLU A 173 16.68 -14.56 4.01
CA GLU A 173 16.35 -15.94 3.63
C GLU A 173 16.25 -16.11 2.11
N LEU A 174 15.50 -15.22 1.44
CA LEU A 174 15.37 -15.26 -0.03
C LEU A 174 16.68 -14.94 -0.74
N LYS A 175 17.50 -14.06 -0.17
CA LYS A 175 18.83 -13.75 -0.69
C LYS A 175 19.74 -14.98 -0.59
N GLU A 176 19.81 -15.63 0.56
CA GLU A 176 20.61 -16.85 0.75
C GLU A 176 20.21 -17.94 -0.24
N ALA A 177 18.90 -18.15 -0.45
CA ALA A 177 18.41 -19.10 -1.45
C ALA A 177 18.79 -18.72 -2.89
N THR A 178 18.85 -17.42 -3.20
CA THR A 178 19.27 -16.92 -4.52
C THR A 178 20.79 -17.01 -4.71
N ASP A 179 21.56 -16.77 -3.65
CA ASP A 179 23.02 -16.89 -3.61
C ASP A 179 23.45 -18.35 -3.81
N ASP A 180 22.84 -19.32 -3.09
CA ASP A 180 23.07 -20.76 -3.27
C ASP A 180 22.77 -21.22 -4.72
N LEU A 181 21.71 -20.68 -5.32
CA LEU A 181 21.40 -20.97 -6.72
C LEU A 181 22.43 -20.39 -7.68
N THR A 182 22.89 -19.17 -7.41
CA THR A 182 23.91 -18.48 -8.21
C THR A 182 25.25 -19.24 -8.15
N GLU A 183 25.63 -19.73 -6.97
CA GLU A 183 26.83 -20.55 -6.77
C GLU A 183 26.74 -21.86 -7.56
N LYS A 184 25.60 -22.55 -7.51
CA LYS A 184 25.36 -23.78 -8.29
C LYS A 184 25.49 -23.58 -9.80
N ILE A 185 25.09 -22.42 -10.32
CA ILE A 185 25.21 -22.10 -11.75
C ILE A 185 26.65 -21.74 -12.11
N ASN A 186 27.35 -20.98 -11.27
CA ASN A 186 28.75 -20.63 -11.50
C ASN A 186 29.69 -21.83 -11.40
N GLY A 187 29.29 -22.89 -10.70
CA GLY A 187 29.99 -24.19 -10.68
C GLY A 187 29.83 -25.04 -11.95
N LEU A 188 29.03 -24.61 -12.94
CA LEU A 188 28.87 -25.32 -14.20
C LEU A 188 30.09 -25.15 -15.13
N PRO A 189 30.32 -26.08 -16.09
CA PRO A 189 31.47 -26.02 -16.99
C PRO A 189 31.56 -24.68 -17.73
N PRO A 190 32.76 -24.12 -17.97
CA PRO A 190 32.95 -22.82 -18.62
C PRO A 190 32.28 -22.72 -19.99
N GLU A 191 32.15 -23.84 -20.71
CA GLU A 191 31.47 -23.93 -22.01
C GLU A 191 29.98 -23.56 -21.95
N ALA A 192 29.33 -23.73 -20.79
CA ALA A 192 27.94 -23.31 -20.57
C ALA A 192 27.81 -21.82 -20.21
N ILE A 193 28.91 -21.18 -19.79
CA ILE A 193 28.94 -19.81 -19.22
C ILE A 193 29.55 -18.80 -20.21
N ALA A 194 30.48 -19.23 -21.07
CA ALA A 194 31.35 -18.39 -21.90
C ALA A 194 30.62 -17.43 -22.87
N ASP A 195 29.37 -17.72 -23.24
CA ASP A 195 28.57 -16.88 -24.17
C ASP A 195 27.67 -15.86 -23.46
N SER A 196 27.62 -15.89 -22.13
CA SER A 196 26.63 -15.14 -21.38
C SER A 196 27.35 -14.18 -20.44
N LYS A 197 26.89 -12.91 -20.41
CA LYS A 197 27.37 -11.81 -19.54
C LYS A 197 27.17 -12.06 -18.03
N ILE A 198 27.19 -13.33 -17.62
CA ILE A 198 26.88 -13.87 -16.30
C ILE A 198 27.86 -13.37 -15.26
N GLN A 199 29.16 -13.38 -15.56
CA GLN A 199 30.17 -12.89 -14.63
C GLN A 199 30.07 -11.38 -14.38
N GLU A 200 29.77 -10.59 -15.41
CA GLU A 200 29.62 -9.14 -15.28
C GLU A 200 28.37 -8.77 -14.45
N ASN A 201 27.25 -9.47 -14.68
CA ASN A 201 26.01 -9.23 -13.92
C ASN A 201 26.11 -9.76 -12.48
N ALA A 202 26.74 -10.91 -12.24
CA ALA A 202 26.96 -11.42 -10.89
C ALA A 202 27.83 -10.46 -10.05
N GLN A 203 28.87 -9.85 -10.65
CA GLN A 203 29.68 -8.83 -9.98
C GLN A 203 28.90 -7.53 -9.74
N ARG A 204 28.07 -7.08 -10.68
CA ARG A 204 27.22 -5.90 -10.49
C ARG A 204 26.17 -6.11 -9.41
N LEU A 205 25.55 -7.28 -9.34
CA LEU A 205 24.59 -7.64 -8.32
C LEU A 205 25.27 -7.75 -6.94
N ALA A 206 26.44 -8.36 -6.85
CA ALA A 206 27.22 -8.40 -5.61
C ALA A 206 27.57 -6.99 -5.09
N GLN A 207 27.87 -6.04 -5.99
CA GLN A 207 28.14 -4.64 -5.63
C GLN A 207 26.88 -3.86 -5.24
N GLN A 208 25.73 -4.12 -5.85
CA GLN A 208 24.47 -3.44 -5.51
C GLN A 208 23.86 -3.92 -4.18
N VAL A 209 24.21 -5.12 -3.73
CA VAL A 209 23.66 -5.74 -2.51
C VAL A 209 24.64 -5.65 -1.33
N ALA A 210 25.85 -5.11 -1.54
CA ALA A 210 26.70 -4.70 -0.44
C ALA A 210 26.00 -3.54 0.30
N PRO A 211 25.62 -3.70 1.58
CA PRO A 211 25.01 -2.61 2.35
C PRO A 211 25.99 -1.44 2.34
N GLY A 212 25.51 -0.26 1.93
CA GLY A 212 26.32 0.94 1.76
C GLY A 212 27.32 1.14 2.90
N SER A 213 28.58 0.80 2.63
CA SER A 213 29.72 1.03 3.52
C SER A 213 30.32 2.42 3.30
N SER A 214 29.58 3.33 2.70
CA SER A 214 29.94 4.73 2.49
C SER A 214 29.02 5.60 3.35
N ASP A 215 29.60 6.35 4.29
CA ASP A 215 28.98 7.39 5.15
C ASP A 215 28.46 7.01 6.55
N PHE A 216 29.24 6.25 7.34
CA PHE A 216 29.20 6.38 8.80
C PHE A 216 30.36 7.20 9.39
N SER A 217 31.25 7.73 8.54
CA SER A 217 32.43 8.53 8.96
C SER A 217 32.17 10.04 9.11
N SER A 218 30.92 10.51 9.00
CA SER A 218 30.56 11.94 9.13
C SER A 218 29.79 12.29 10.41
N LEU A 219 29.71 11.37 11.39
CA LEU A 219 29.16 11.62 12.72
C LEU A 219 30.25 11.56 13.81
N GLN A 220 31.25 12.43 13.70
CA GLN A 220 32.10 12.86 14.82
C GLN A 220 32.10 14.39 14.90
#